data_AF-A0A7X9JMT2-F1
#
_entry.id   AF-A0A7X9JMT2-F1
#
_cell.length_a   1.000
_cell.length_b   1.000
_cell.length_c   1.000
_cell.angle_alpha   90.00
_cell.angle_beta   90.00
_cell.angle_gamma   90.00
#
_symmetry.space_group_name_H-M   'P 1'
#
loop_
_entity.id
_entity.type
_entity.pdbx_description
1 polymer ?
#
loop_
_entity_poly.entity_id
_entity_poly.type
_entity_poly.pdbx_seq_one_letter_code
_entity_poly.pdbx_strand_id
1 'polypeptide(L)'
;MNKVHLLLIVILSILFSCTSNEDKLKKEKQEIESNIARLEKILLSDTTGDINIAAANEVIKYYASYSYKFQDDSITPEYIFRMANVFEALGKAREAIEAFHKVESKYPDYPKKDICIFMQGNIYESELNDLDKARECYERYLQYYPNKPFAKDVKVLLDNLGKSPEELLKSIQKESNS
;
A
#
# COMPACT_ATOMS: atom_id res chain seq x y z
N MET A 1 -16.46 54.52 -22.01
CA MET A 1 -16.08 53.10 -21.80
C MET A 1 -17.16 52.46 -20.94
N ASN A 2 -18.04 51.65 -21.56
CA ASN A 2 -19.27 51.20 -20.91
C ASN A 2 -18.95 50.26 -19.74
N LYS A 3 -19.63 50.44 -18.59
CA LYS A 3 -19.46 49.61 -17.38
C LYS A 3 -19.57 48.10 -17.66
N VAL A 4 -20.36 47.74 -18.68
CA VAL A 4 -20.53 46.37 -19.18
C VAL A 4 -19.24 45.79 -19.81
N HIS A 5 -18.48 46.60 -20.55
CA HIS A 5 -17.19 46.17 -21.10
C HIS A 5 -16.11 46.04 -20.03
N LEU A 6 -16.12 46.90 -19.01
CA LEU A 6 -15.22 46.76 -17.86
C LEU A 6 -15.50 45.47 -17.08
N LEU A 7 -16.78 45.11 -16.91
CA LEU A 7 -17.20 43.88 -16.24
C LEU A 7 -16.82 42.61 -17.02
N LEU A 8 -16.95 42.63 -18.35
CA LEU A 8 -16.55 41.53 -19.23
C LEU A 8 -15.03 41.29 -19.25
N ILE A 9 -14.22 42.34 -19.17
CA ILE A 9 -12.75 42.23 -19.13
C ILE A 9 -12.26 41.64 -17.80
N VAL A 10 -12.93 41.97 -16.69
CA VAL A 10 -12.60 41.43 -15.35
C VAL A 10 -12.99 39.95 -15.22
N ILE A 11 -14.06 39.50 -15.89
CA ILE A 11 -14.44 38.07 -15.90
C ILE A 11 -13.45 37.24 -16.75
N LEU A 12 -12.94 37.81 -17.85
CA LEU A 12 -11.98 37.12 -18.73
C LEU A 12 -10.59 36.94 -18.10
N SER A 13 -10.15 37.86 -17.24
CA SER A 13 -8.87 37.75 -16.53
C SER A 13 -8.88 36.73 -15.39
N ILE A 14 -10.04 36.46 -14.78
CA ILE A 14 -10.19 35.41 -13.76
C ILE A 14 -10.07 34.00 -14.40
N LEU A 15 -10.53 33.83 -15.65
CA LEU A 15 -10.43 32.56 -16.38
C LEU A 15 -9.00 32.19 -16.81
N PHE A 16 -8.13 33.18 -17.05
CA PHE A 16 -6.71 32.93 -17.42
C PHE A 16 -5.81 32.56 -16.24
N SER A 17 -6.17 32.95 -15.02
CA SER A 17 -5.36 32.68 -13.82
C SER A 17 -5.66 31.31 -13.21
N CYS A 18 -6.87 30.78 -13.43
CA CYS A 18 -7.24 29.42 -13.01
C CYS A 18 -6.62 28.33 -13.88
N THR A 19 -6.49 28.55 -15.20
CA THR A 19 -5.92 27.55 -16.13
C THR A 19 -4.44 27.26 -15.86
N SER A 20 -3.64 28.22 -15.39
CA SER A 20 -2.20 28.00 -15.17
C SER A 20 -1.88 27.07 -14.00
N ASN A 21 -2.71 27.06 -12.95
CA ASN A 21 -2.47 26.21 -11.77
C ASN A 21 -2.92 24.77 -12.00
N GLU A 22 -4.06 24.56 -12.67
CA GLU A 22 -4.54 23.23 -13.04
C GLU A 22 -3.58 22.55 -14.03
N ASP A 23 -3.09 23.28 -15.04
CA ASP A 23 -2.10 22.77 -15.99
C ASP A 23 -0.78 22.40 -15.31
N LYS A 24 -0.35 23.18 -14.32
CA LYS A 24 0.86 22.88 -13.54
C LYS A 24 0.69 21.61 -12.72
N LEU A 25 -0.45 21.47 -12.02
CA LEU A 25 -0.75 20.28 -11.23
C LEU A 25 -0.84 19.02 -12.10
N LYS A 26 -1.44 19.13 -13.28
CA LYS A 26 -1.52 18.04 -14.26
C LYS A 26 -0.15 17.60 -14.77
N LYS A 27 0.73 18.55 -15.09
CA LYS A 27 2.11 18.25 -15.51
C LYS A 27 2.91 17.60 -14.39
N GLU A 28 2.78 18.10 -13.17
CA GLU A 28 3.43 17.51 -12.01
C GLU A 28 2.93 16.08 -11.74
N LYS A 29 1.63 15.84 -11.84
CA LYS A 29 1.05 14.50 -11.75
C LYS A 29 1.66 13.53 -12.77
N GLN A 30 1.71 13.96 -14.04
CA GLN A 30 2.29 13.17 -15.13
C GLN A 30 3.79 12.88 -14.92
N GLU A 31 4.54 13.85 -14.38
CA GLU A 31 5.95 13.66 -14.06
C GLU A 31 6.16 12.62 -12.94
N ILE A 32 5.35 12.68 -11.89
CA ILE A 32 5.39 11.69 -10.80
C ILE A 32 5.05 10.30 -11.33
N GLU A 33 3.98 10.16 -12.12
CA GLU A 33 3.54 8.89 -12.71
C GLU A 33 4.63 8.30 -13.65
N SER A 34 5.25 9.15 -14.47
CA SER A 34 6.35 8.74 -15.35
C SER A 34 7.56 8.22 -14.56
N ASN A 35 7.91 8.90 -13.46
CA ASN A 35 9.00 8.46 -12.58
C ASN A 35 8.67 7.15 -11.86
N ILE A 36 7.44 6.98 -11.37
CA ILE A 36 6.96 5.72 -10.79
C ILE A 36 7.13 4.59 -11.81
N ALA A 37 6.56 4.74 -13.01
CA ALA A 37 6.62 3.70 -14.04
C ALA A 37 8.06 3.33 -14.43
N ARG A 38 8.95 4.32 -14.55
CA ARG A 38 10.37 4.10 -14.84
C ARG A 38 11.06 3.31 -13.72
N LEU A 39 10.82 3.66 -12.46
CA LEU A 39 11.46 3.02 -11.32
C LEU A 39 10.90 1.62 -11.06
N GLU A 40 9.59 1.42 -11.20
CA GLU A 40 8.97 0.09 -11.18
C GLU A 40 9.59 -0.83 -12.22
N LYS A 41 9.82 -0.33 -13.45
CA LYS A 41 10.50 -1.12 -14.49
C LYS A 41 11.91 -1.55 -14.07
N ILE A 42 12.66 -0.69 -13.39
CA ILE A 42 13.99 -1.02 -12.87
C ILE A 42 13.87 -2.13 -11.80
N LEU A 43 12.94 -1.99 -10.86
CA LEU A 43 12.71 -2.97 -9.79
C LEU A 43 12.29 -4.34 -10.34
N LEU A 44 11.51 -4.37 -11.43
CA LEU A 44 11.06 -5.62 -12.06
C LEU A 44 12.11 -6.26 -12.98
N SER A 45 13.09 -5.47 -13.45
CA SER A 45 14.12 -5.96 -14.36
C SER A 45 15.30 -6.62 -13.66
N ASP A 46 15.35 -6.57 -12.33
CA ASP A 46 16.45 -7.14 -11.56
C ASP A 46 16.34 -8.66 -11.50
N THR A 47 17.26 -9.36 -12.18
CA THR A 47 17.32 -10.83 -12.21
C THR A 47 18.26 -11.40 -11.15
N THR A 48 18.89 -10.55 -10.34
CA THR A 48 19.89 -10.98 -9.33
C THR A 48 19.24 -11.60 -8.09
N GLY A 49 17.93 -11.38 -7.90
CA GLY A 49 17.19 -11.80 -6.71
C GLY A 49 17.18 -10.76 -5.60
N ASP A 50 18.07 -9.77 -5.66
CA ASP A 50 18.12 -8.64 -4.74
C ASP A 50 17.32 -7.45 -5.28
N ILE A 51 16.70 -6.67 -4.38
CA ILE A 51 16.02 -5.44 -4.77
C ILE A 51 17.04 -4.32 -5.03
N ASN A 52 16.88 -3.57 -6.12
CA ASN A 52 17.66 -2.36 -6.34
C ASN A 52 17.31 -1.28 -5.30
N ILE A 53 18.11 -1.20 -4.23
CA ILE A 53 17.87 -0.33 -3.07
C ILE A 53 17.75 1.16 -3.45
N ALA A 54 18.52 1.61 -4.44
CA ALA A 54 18.47 3.00 -4.90
C ALA A 54 17.13 3.30 -5.58
N ALA A 55 16.70 2.45 -6.51
CA ALA A 55 15.41 2.59 -7.17
C ALA A 55 14.24 2.43 -6.20
N ALA A 56 14.36 1.53 -5.22
CA ALA A 56 13.33 1.28 -4.21
C ALA A 56 13.11 2.50 -3.30
N ASN A 57 14.18 3.08 -2.76
CA ASN A 57 14.08 4.30 -1.96
C ASN A 57 13.56 5.49 -2.78
N GLU A 58 13.91 5.55 -4.07
CA GLU A 58 13.44 6.62 -4.94
C GLU A 58 11.95 6.46 -5.29
N VAL A 59 11.46 5.25 -5.58
CA VAL A 59 10.04 5.05 -5.91
C VAL A 59 9.14 5.31 -4.71
N ILE A 60 9.60 5.00 -3.49
CA ILE A 60 8.91 5.35 -2.24
C ILE A 60 8.65 6.87 -2.16
N LYS A 61 9.62 7.71 -2.53
CA LYS A 61 9.43 9.17 -2.51
C LYS A 61 8.34 9.60 -3.49
N TYR A 62 8.30 9.01 -4.68
CA TYR A 62 7.26 9.32 -5.67
C TYR A 62 5.89 8.80 -5.25
N TYR A 63 5.78 7.60 -4.68
CA TYR A 63 4.53 7.11 -4.09
C TYR A 63 4.03 8.02 -2.97
N ALA A 64 4.91 8.41 -2.05
CA ALA A 64 4.57 9.30 -0.95
C ALA A 64 4.11 10.68 -1.46
N SER A 65 4.83 11.24 -2.44
CA SER A 65 4.47 12.53 -3.07
C SER A 65 3.10 12.45 -3.76
N TYR A 66 2.86 11.41 -4.57
CA TYR A 66 1.58 11.20 -5.23
C TYR A 66 0.44 11.06 -4.22
N SER A 67 0.61 10.17 -3.25
CA SER A 67 -0.41 9.85 -2.26
C SER A 67 -0.75 10.99 -1.33
N TYR A 68 0.18 11.94 -1.15
CA TYR A 68 -0.06 13.18 -0.41
C TYR A 68 -0.83 14.20 -1.25
N LYS A 69 -0.49 14.35 -2.53
CA LYS A 69 -1.06 15.38 -3.42
C LYS A 69 -2.40 15.00 -4.04
N PHE A 70 -2.61 13.72 -4.32
CA PHE A 70 -3.74 13.21 -5.11
C PHE A 70 -4.55 12.19 -4.31
N GLN A 71 -4.83 12.47 -3.03
CA GLN A 71 -5.48 11.53 -2.11
C GLN A 71 -6.82 10.97 -2.63
N ASP A 72 -7.58 11.74 -3.41
CA ASP A 72 -8.89 11.33 -3.93
C ASP A 72 -8.80 10.60 -5.28
N ASP A 73 -7.59 10.43 -5.83
CA ASP A 73 -7.42 9.64 -7.05
C ASP A 73 -7.63 8.15 -6.75
N SER A 74 -8.42 7.50 -7.61
CA SER A 74 -8.67 6.06 -7.60
C SER A 74 -7.41 5.18 -7.55
N ILE A 75 -6.27 5.65 -8.09
CA ILE A 75 -5.00 4.89 -8.07
C ILE A 75 -4.21 5.09 -6.77
N THR A 76 -4.53 6.10 -5.96
CA THR A 76 -3.76 6.40 -4.74
C THR A 76 -3.67 5.24 -3.74
N PRO A 77 -4.75 4.49 -3.40
CA PRO A 77 -4.59 3.33 -2.52
C PRO A 77 -3.69 2.25 -3.11
N GLU A 78 -3.65 2.09 -4.44
CA GLU A 78 -2.73 1.17 -5.10
C GLU A 78 -1.27 1.61 -4.90
N TYR A 79 -0.96 2.91 -5.00
CA TYR A 79 0.39 3.41 -4.74
C TYR A 79 0.81 3.29 -3.28
N ILE A 80 -0.09 3.51 -2.33
CA ILE A 80 0.23 3.28 -0.90
C ILE A 80 0.47 1.79 -0.64
N PHE A 81 -0.35 0.90 -1.23
CA PHE A 81 -0.16 -0.55 -1.15
C PHE A 81 1.19 -0.99 -1.75
N ARG A 82 1.56 -0.49 -2.94
CA ARG A 82 2.86 -0.80 -3.55
C ARG A 82 4.02 -0.26 -2.72
N MET A 83 3.87 0.94 -2.16
CA MET A 83 4.85 1.52 -1.24
C MET A 83 5.08 0.62 -0.02
N ALA A 84 4.02 0.04 0.55
CA ALA A 84 4.12 -0.91 1.65
C ALA A 84 4.94 -2.16 1.27
N ASN A 85 4.66 -2.75 0.10
CA ASN A 85 5.43 -3.90 -0.41
C ASN A 85 6.91 -3.57 -0.64
N VAL A 86 7.22 -2.35 -1.10
CA VAL A 86 8.62 -1.90 -1.24
C VAL A 86 9.28 -1.72 0.14
N PHE A 87 8.55 -1.23 1.14
CA PHE A 87 9.07 -1.17 2.51
C PHE A 87 9.38 -2.57 3.08
N GLU A 88 8.46 -3.51 2.92
CA GLU A 88 8.66 -4.92 3.31
C GLU A 88 9.90 -5.52 2.62
N ALA A 89 10.03 -5.36 1.30
CA ALA A 89 11.19 -5.83 0.55
C ALA A 89 12.52 -5.19 1.00
N LEU A 90 12.47 -4.04 1.69
CA LEU A 90 13.63 -3.36 2.29
C LEU A 90 13.83 -3.71 3.78
N GLY A 91 13.03 -4.62 4.36
CA GLY A 91 13.05 -4.96 5.79
C GLY A 91 12.55 -3.83 6.69
N LYS A 92 11.77 -2.89 6.14
CA LYS A 92 11.20 -1.75 6.86
C LYS A 92 9.79 -2.10 7.37
N ALA A 93 9.75 -3.07 8.27
CA ALA A 93 8.53 -3.68 8.81
C ALA A 93 7.48 -2.66 9.28
N ARG A 94 7.92 -1.66 10.07
CA ARG A 94 7.02 -0.67 10.68
C ARG A 94 6.40 0.25 9.63
N GLU A 95 7.22 0.74 8.69
CA GLU A 95 6.77 1.59 7.60
C GLU A 95 5.81 0.85 6.65
N ALA A 96 6.05 -0.45 6.41
CA ALA A 96 5.13 -1.30 5.65
C ALA A 96 3.77 -1.42 6.35
N ILE A 97 3.75 -1.73 7.65
CA ILE A 97 2.52 -1.82 8.45
C ILE A 97 1.75 -0.49 8.44
N GLU A 98 2.44 0.64 8.62
CA GLU A 98 1.83 1.98 8.60
C GLU A 98 1.18 2.27 7.24
N ALA A 99 1.85 1.92 6.14
CA ALA A 99 1.31 2.11 4.80
C ALA A 99 0.08 1.22 4.55
N PHE A 100 0.11 -0.07 4.93
CA PHE A 100 -1.07 -0.95 4.86
C PHE A 100 -2.23 -0.41 5.73
N HIS A 101 -1.95 0.06 6.93
CA HIS A 101 -2.96 0.63 7.83
C HIS A 101 -3.60 1.89 7.23
N LYS A 102 -2.80 2.72 6.56
CA LYS A 102 -3.29 3.91 5.85
C LYS A 102 -4.26 3.53 4.74
N VAL A 103 -3.98 2.46 3.98
CA VAL A 103 -4.91 1.95 2.96
C VAL A 103 -6.25 1.59 3.60
N GLU A 104 -6.23 0.79 4.67
CA GLU A 104 -7.44 0.31 5.35
C GLU A 104 -8.29 1.43 5.95
N SER A 105 -7.64 2.41 6.58
CA SER A 105 -8.31 3.49 7.30
C SER A 105 -8.84 4.60 6.39
N LYS A 106 -8.19 4.86 5.25
CA LYS A 106 -8.55 5.96 4.34
C LYS A 106 -9.29 5.51 3.09
N TYR A 107 -9.14 4.25 2.67
CA TYR A 107 -9.69 3.75 1.41
C TYR A 107 -10.50 2.48 1.66
N PRO A 108 -11.68 2.59 2.30
CA PRO A 108 -12.47 1.44 2.71
C PRO A 108 -12.96 0.56 1.55
N ASP A 109 -13.06 1.12 0.34
CA ASP A 109 -13.53 0.42 -0.86
C ASP A 109 -12.40 -0.16 -1.71
N TYR A 110 -11.14 -0.03 -1.27
CA TYR A 110 -10.00 -0.53 -2.03
C TYR A 110 -10.04 -2.08 -2.15
N PRO A 111 -9.98 -2.65 -3.36
CA PRO A 111 -10.20 -4.09 -3.58
C PRO A 111 -9.22 -5.03 -2.86
N LYS A 112 -8.01 -4.55 -2.51
CA LYS A 112 -6.97 -5.34 -1.82
C LYS A 112 -6.90 -5.04 -0.31
N LYS A 113 -7.95 -4.50 0.30
CA LYS A 113 -8.00 -4.23 1.74
C LYS A 113 -7.82 -5.51 2.58
N ASP A 114 -8.34 -6.64 2.12
CA ASP A 114 -8.11 -7.93 2.78
C ASP A 114 -6.62 -8.32 2.77
N ILE A 115 -5.94 -8.10 1.64
CA ILE A 115 -4.50 -8.35 1.52
C ILE A 115 -3.72 -7.47 2.51
N CYS A 116 -4.08 -6.19 2.68
CA CYS A 116 -3.41 -5.30 3.63
C CYS A 116 -3.43 -5.86 5.06
N ILE A 117 -4.59 -6.33 5.54
CA ILE A 117 -4.73 -6.93 6.88
C ILE A 117 -3.88 -8.19 7.02
N PHE A 118 -3.90 -9.05 5.99
CA PHE A 118 -3.09 -10.26 5.96
C PHE A 118 -1.59 -9.95 6.03
N MET A 119 -1.12 -9.00 5.22
CA MET A 119 0.28 -8.59 5.19
C MET A 119 0.73 -8.01 6.53
N GLN A 120 -0.10 -7.19 7.19
CA GLN A 120 0.20 -6.71 8.54
C GLN A 120 0.41 -7.84 9.53
N GLY A 121 -0.48 -8.85 9.53
CA GLY A 121 -0.35 -10.01 10.40
C GLY A 121 0.95 -10.77 10.17
N ASN A 122 1.30 -11.02 8.90
CA ASN A 122 2.55 -11.70 8.54
C ASN A 122 3.80 -10.93 8.96
N ILE A 123 3.81 -9.61 8.81
CA ILE A 123 4.95 -8.78 9.21
C ILE A 123 5.08 -8.75 10.74
N TYR A 124 3.96 -8.62 11.47
CA TYR A 124 3.97 -8.70 12.93
C TYR A 124 4.52 -10.04 13.43
N GLU A 125 4.11 -11.14 12.79
CA GLU A 125 4.56 -12.49 13.14
C GLU A 125 6.03 -12.72 12.80
N SER A 126 6.41 -12.49 11.54
CA SER A 126 7.68 -12.97 11.00
C SER A 126 8.84 -11.98 11.16
N GLU A 127 8.58 -10.68 11.11
CA GLU A 127 9.63 -9.65 11.18
C GLU A 127 9.74 -9.01 12.56
N LEU A 128 8.60 -8.79 13.23
CA LEU A 128 8.55 -8.12 14.53
C LEU A 128 8.43 -9.08 15.72
N ASN A 129 8.07 -10.35 15.48
CA ASN A 129 7.78 -11.35 16.50
C ASN A 129 6.76 -10.86 17.57
N ASP A 130 5.83 -10.00 17.15
CA ASP A 130 4.72 -9.48 17.96
C ASP A 130 3.49 -10.34 17.70
N LEU A 131 3.45 -11.49 18.38
CA LEU A 131 2.43 -12.52 18.17
C LEU A 131 1.02 -12.04 18.55
N ASP A 132 0.92 -11.11 19.50
CA ASP A 132 -0.37 -10.54 19.89
C ASP A 132 -0.94 -9.68 18.75
N LYS A 133 -0.11 -8.82 18.15
CA LYS A 133 -0.53 -8.03 16.97
C LYS A 133 -0.77 -8.87 15.73
N ALA A 134 0.01 -9.93 15.52
CA ALA A 134 -0.24 -10.89 14.46
C ALA A 134 -1.63 -11.53 14.62
N ARG A 135 -1.94 -12.02 15.84
CA ARG A 135 -3.25 -12.59 16.19
C ARG A 135 -4.39 -11.62 15.91
N GLU A 136 -4.29 -10.37 16.39
CA GLU A 136 -5.29 -9.33 16.16
C GLU A 136 -5.59 -9.15 14.66
N CYS A 137 -4.54 -9.12 13.82
CA CYS A 137 -4.71 -8.96 12.37
C CYS A 137 -5.39 -10.18 11.73
N TYR A 138 -4.98 -11.38 12.10
CA TYR A 138 -5.54 -12.62 11.56
C TYR A 138 -6.99 -12.85 11.99
N GLU A 139 -7.33 -12.63 13.25
CA GLU A 139 -8.71 -12.72 13.74
C GLU A 139 -9.61 -11.71 13.02
N ARG A 140 -9.11 -10.49 12.83
CA ARG A 140 -9.79 -9.44 12.05
C ARG A 140 -9.96 -9.84 10.58
N TYR A 141 -8.95 -10.47 9.96
CA TYR A 141 -9.07 -10.99 8.59
C TYR A 141 -10.20 -12.02 8.52
N LEU A 142 -10.25 -13.00 9.43
CA LEU A 142 -11.30 -14.02 9.42
C LEU A 142 -12.69 -13.45 9.73
N GLN A 143 -12.77 -12.41 10.55
CA GLN A 143 -14.03 -11.74 10.88
C GLN A 143 -14.63 -11.03 9.66
N TYR A 144 -13.82 -10.24 8.93
CA TYR A 144 -14.31 -9.41 7.83
C TYR A 144 -14.24 -10.08 6.46
N TYR A 145 -13.35 -11.07 6.31
CA TYR A 145 -13.03 -11.72 5.03
C TYR A 145 -13.00 -13.25 5.10
N PRO A 146 -14.00 -13.91 5.71
CA PRO A 146 -13.98 -15.37 5.93
C PRO A 146 -13.94 -16.21 4.64
N ASN A 147 -14.26 -15.61 3.48
CA ASN A 147 -14.35 -16.28 2.18
C ASN A 147 -13.29 -15.79 1.16
N LYS A 148 -12.34 -14.95 1.59
CA LYS A 148 -11.25 -14.47 0.71
C LYS A 148 -10.12 -15.49 0.61
N PRO A 149 -9.23 -15.38 -0.41
CA PRO A 149 -8.23 -16.41 -0.72
C PRO A 149 -7.36 -16.83 0.46
N PHE A 150 -6.97 -15.92 1.35
CA PHE A 150 -6.11 -16.24 2.50
C PHE A 150 -6.87 -16.75 3.72
N ALA A 151 -8.20 -16.87 3.70
CA ALA A 151 -8.96 -17.25 4.90
C ALA A 151 -8.60 -18.64 5.42
N LYS A 152 -8.27 -19.58 4.53
CA LYS A 152 -7.80 -20.91 4.93
C LYS A 152 -6.40 -20.84 5.55
N ASP A 153 -5.50 -20.09 4.92
CA ASP A 153 -4.11 -19.94 5.38
C ASP A 153 -4.05 -19.22 6.72
N VAL A 154 -4.85 -18.18 6.90
CA VAL A 154 -4.95 -17.43 8.16
C VAL A 154 -5.44 -18.30 9.33
N LYS A 155 -6.36 -19.25 9.10
CA LYS A 155 -6.74 -20.22 10.13
C LYS A 155 -5.55 -21.09 10.55
N VAL A 156 -4.81 -21.59 9.57
CA VAL A 156 -3.61 -22.40 9.83
C VAL A 156 -2.54 -21.58 10.57
N LEU A 157 -2.33 -20.32 10.19
CA LEU A 157 -1.42 -19.40 10.87
C LEU A 157 -1.85 -19.17 12.32
N LEU A 158 -3.12 -18.88 12.59
CA LEU A 158 -3.64 -18.71 13.96
C LEU A 158 -3.51 -19.95 14.83
N ASP A 159 -3.83 -21.13 14.27
CA ASP A 159 -3.74 -22.40 14.98
C ASP A 159 -2.30 -22.74 15.38
N ASN A 160 -1.34 -22.19 14.64
CA ASN A 160 0.09 -22.47 14.77
C ASN A 160 0.92 -21.29 15.28
N LEU A 161 0.27 -20.17 15.60
CA LEU A 161 0.92 -18.92 15.95
C LEU A 161 1.81 -19.10 17.20
N GLY A 162 3.10 -18.79 17.05
CA GLY A 162 4.08 -18.91 18.12
C GLY A 162 4.55 -20.34 18.44
N LYS A 163 4.07 -21.36 17.72
CA LYS A 163 4.56 -22.73 17.89
C LYS A 163 5.96 -22.89 17.32
N SER A 164 6.80 -23.64 18.01
CA SER A 164 8.10 -24.05 17.48
C SER A 164 7.96 -25.07 16.34
N PRO A 165 8.96 -25.20 15.46
CA PRO A 165 8.97 -26.25 14.44
C PRO A 165 8.75 -27.66 15.02
N GLU A 166 9.30 -27.95 16.20
CA GLU A 166 9.13 -29.23 16.89
C GLU A 166 7.67 -29.46 17.34
N GLU A 167 7.00 -28.41 17.82
CA GLU A 167 5.58 -28.47 18.22
C GLU A 167 4.69 -28.70 16.99
N LEU A 168 5.00 -28.05 15.87
CA LEU A 168 4.33 -28.27 14.60
C LEU A 168 4.49 -29.71 14.12
N LEU A 169 5.72 -30.24 14.10
CA LEU A 169 5.98 -31.63 13.69
C LEU A 169 5.22 -32.64 14.55
N LYS A 170 5.16 -32.44 15.88
CA LYS A 170 4.38 -33.30 16.77
C LYS A 170 2.89 -33.26 16.48
N SER A 171 2.33 -32.09 16.16
CA SER A 171 0.91 -31.96 15.82
C SER A 171 0.54 -32.72 14.54
N ILE A 172 1.38 -32.62 13.50
CA ILE A 172 1.19 -33.31 12.22
C ILE A 172 1.28 -34.83 12.38
N GLN A 173 2.25 -35.32 13.16
CA GLN A 173 2.41 -36.75 13.45
C GLN A 173 1.21 -37.34 14.21
N LYS A 174 0.58 -36.55 15.08
CA LYS A 174 -0.60 -36.99 15.83
C LYS A 174 -1.83 -37.09 14.91
N GLU A 175 -2.06 -36.10 14.06
CA GLU A 175 -3.16 -36.12 13.08
C GLU A 175 -3.02 -37.25 12.05
N SER A 176 -1.80 -37.56 11.61
CA SER A 176 -1.53 -38.62 10.62
C SER A 176 -1.78 -40.04 11.16
N ASN A 177 -1.81 -40.20 12.48
CA ASN A 177 -2.02 -41.48 13.19
C ASN A 177 -3.43 -41.60 13.82
N SER A 178 -4.31 -40.63 13.55
CA SER A 178 -5.70 -40.57 14.02
C SER A 178 -6.67 -40.94 12.91
#